data_AF-A0A3R7WMB9-F1
#
_entry.id   AF-A0A3R7WMB9-F1
#
_cell.length_a   1.000
_cell.length_b   1.000
_cell.length_c   1.000
_cell.angle_alpha   90.00
_cell.angle_beta   90.00
_cell.angle_gamma   90.00
#
_symmetry.space_group_name_H-M   'P 1'
#
loop_
_entity.id
_entity.type
_entity.pdbx_description
1 polymer ?
#
loop_
_entity_poly.entity_id
_entity_poly.type
_entity_poly.pdbx_seq_one_letter_code
_entity_poly.pdbx_strand_id
1 'polypeptide(L)'
;MRLFATAAAAVLGIFVGTSVDAIAPIEIKGNRLFEYGTGKPFHAKGLDYYPRPNSGELNVNNLDFFTDDHESIWKPHVAEFIALGINAVRLYAVDASKSHDKFMCALSEAGIYVLVDLASSCQDCAITKDPYPACYPALLKTRGQQIIAAFSKYNNVLAFSAGNEVNHFVDSMEISAPCQKKFIKDMRAYISSCATNMR
;
A
#
# COMPACT_ATOMS: atom_id res chain seq x y z
N MET A 1 -23.05 62.74 -36.31
CA MET A 1 -23.25 61.52 -35.50
C MET A 1 -21.96 60.71 -35.56
N ARG A 2 -21.11 60.77 -34.52
CA ARG A 2 -19.81 60.07 -34.46
C ARG A 2 -19.99 58.84 -33.57
N LEU A 3 -19.84 57.65 -34.13
CA LEU A 3 -19.83 56.39 -33.37
C LEU A 3 -18.49 56.25 -32.63
N PHE A 4 -18.55 56.02 -31.32
CA PHE A 4 -17.42 55.51 -30.55
C PHE A 4 -17.60 54.02 -30.38
N ALA A 5 -16.67 53.22 -30.90
CA ALA A 5 -16.59 51.78 -30.67
C ALA A 5 -15.71 51.53 -29.45
N THR A 6 -16.29 51.03 -28.36
CA THR A 6 -15.57 50.51 -27.20
C THR A 6 -15.23 49.04 -27.42
N ALA A 7 -13.95 48.72 -27.58
CA ALA A 7 -13.46 47.35 -27.63
C ALA A 7 -13.37 46.77 -26.20
N ALA A 8 -14.11 45.69 -25.94
CA ALA A 8 -13.98 44.92 -24.71
C ALA A 8 -12.86 43.89 -24.88
N ALA A 9 -11.77 44.04 -24.11
CA ALA A 9 -10.71 43.03 -24.05
C ALA A 9 -11.13 41.90 -23.10
N ALA A 10 -11.35 40.70 -23.64
CA ALA A 10 -11.56 39.50 -22.85
C ALA A 10 -10.20 39.00 -22.33
N VAL A 11 -9.99 39.06 -21.02
CA VAL A 11 -8.83 38.46 -20.35
C VAL A 11 -9.09 36.96 -20.21
N LEU A 12 -8.45 36.16 -21.06
CA LEU A 12 -8.39 34.70 -20.89
C LEU A 12 -7.46 34.38 -19.71
N GLY A 13 -8.03 34.08 -18.55
CA GLY A 13 -7.27 33.56 -17.41
C GLY A 13 -6.73 32.17 -17.74
N ILE A 14 -5.40 32.03 -17.87
CA ILE A 14 -4.73 30.74 -17.97
C ILE A 14 -4.78 30.10 -16.57
N PHE A 15 -5.66 29.12 -16.39
CA PHE A 15 -5.58 28.21 -15.25
C PHE A 15 -4.36 27.32 -15.45
N VAL A 16 -3.23 27.69 -14.85
CA VAL A 16 -2.11 26.77 -14.66
C VAL A 16 -2.52 25.83 -13.52
N GLY A 17 -3.14 24.71 -13.88
CA GLY A 17 -3.34 23.62 -12.93
C GLY A 17 -1.96 23.11 -12.51
N THR A 18 -1.63 23.19 -11.23
CA THR A 18 -0.50 22.47 -10.68
C THR A 18 -0.80 20.97 -10.79
N SER A 19 -0.26 20.31 -11.80
CA SER A 19 -0.18 18.86 -11.80
C SER A 19 0.72 18.48 -10.63
N VAL A 20 0.13 17.96 -9.55
CA VAL A 20 0.91 17.16 -8.59
C VAL A 20 1.38 15.95 -9.39
N ASP A 21 2.66 15.93 -9.76
CA ASP A 21 3.26 14.72 -10.30
C ASP A 21 3.15 13.67 -9.21
N ALA A 22 2.20 12.75 -9.36
CA ALA A 22 2.06 11.62 -8.48
C ALA A 22 3.39 10.86 -8.49
N ILE A 23 3.89 10.50 -7.31
CA ILE A 23 5.14 9.77 -7.12
C ILE A 23 5.25 8.63 -8.15
N ALA A 24 6.41 8.51 -8.79
CA ALA A 24 6.64 7.48 -9.78
C ALA A 24 6.57 6.10 -9.11
N PRO A 25 5.87 5.10 -9.68
CA PRO A 25 5.88 3.76 -9.10
C PRO A 25 7.26 3.12 -9.23
N ILE A 26 7.54 2.09 -8.44
CA ILE A 26 8.78 1.32 -8.50
C ILE A 26 8.59 0.08 -9.37
N GLU A 27 9.52 -0.15 -10.29
CA GLU A 27 9.58 -1.35 -11.13
C GLU A 27 10.74 -2.26 -10.74
N ILE A 28 10.55 -3.56 -10.95
CA ILE A 28 11.56 -4.60 -10.70
C ILE A 28 12.27 -4.90 -12.03
N LYS A 29 13.60 -4.74 -12.08
CA LYS A 29 14.43 -5.19 -13.20
C LYS A 29 15.50 -6.16 -12.69
N GLY A 30 15.37 -7.42 -13.06
CA GLY A 30 16.21 -8.50 -12.54
C GLY A 30 16.03 -8.62 -11.02
N ASN A 31 17.09 -8.32 -10.26
CA ASN A 31 17.10 -8.36 -8.79
C ASN A 31 17.18 -6.98 -8.13
N ARG A 32 16.86 -5.90 -8.87
CA ARG A 32 16.93 -4.52 -8.37
C ARG A 32 15.64 -3.75 -8.63
N LEU A 33 15.45 -2.69 -7.85
CA LEU A 33 14.31 -1.79 -7.90
C LEU A 33 14.70 -0.47 -8.55
N PHE A 34 13.82 0.08 -9.37
CA PHE A 34 14.05 1.35 -10.07
C PHE A 34 12.77 2.18 -10.10
N GLU A 35 12.90 3.50 -10.07
CA GLU A 35 11.78 4.40 -10.38
C GLU A 35 11.36 4.21 -11.84
N TYR A 36 10.06 4.00 -12.06
CA TYR A 36 9.49 3.88 -13.39
C TYR A 36 9.67 5.20 -14.18
N GLY A 37 10.00 5.09 -15.46
CA GLY A 37 10.21 6.22 -16.36
C GLY A 37 11.61 6.85 -16.24
N THR A 38 12.09 7.14 -15.03
CA THR A 38 13.43 7.74 -14.85
C THR A 38 14.55 6.70 -14.87
N GLY A 39 14.26 5.46 -14.46
CA GLY A 39 15.25 4.40 -14.33
C GLY A 39 16.26 4.62 -13.19
N LYS A 40 16.01 5.57 -12.28
CA LYS A 40 16.87 5.79 -11.11
C LYS A 40 16.79 4.59 -10.17
N PRO A 41 17.91 4.07 -9.63
CA PRO A 41 17.89 3.00 -8.65
C PRO A 41 17.11 3.40 -7.39
N PHE A 42 16.20 2.54 -6.95
CA PHE A 42 15.48 2.70 -5.70
C PHE A 42 16.09 1.82 -4.60
N HIS A 43 16.41 2.43 -3.46
CA HIS A 43 16.87 1.75 -2.27
C HIS A 43 15.92 2.06 -1.12
N ALA A 44 15.27 1.03 -0.56
CA ALA A 44 14.38 1.21 0.57
C ALA A 44 15.18 1.61 1.82
N LYS A 45 14.80 2.73 2.42
CA LYS A 45 15.17 3.20 3.75
C LYS A 45 13.87 3.28 4.53
N GLY A 46 13.51 2.17 5.15
CA GLY A 46 12.16 1.98 5.68
C GLY A 46 12.10 1.84 7.19
N LEU A 47 10.87 1.93 7.71
CA LEU A 47 10.52 1.51 9.06
C LEU A 47 9.24 0.66 9.07
N ASP A 48 9.11 -0.16 10.10
CA ASP A 48 7.87 -0.88 10.40
C ASP A 48 6.92 0.07 11.14
N TYR A 49 5.77 0.36 10.55
CA TYR A 49 4.83 1.36 11.10
C TYR A 49 3.55 0.71 11.57
N TYR A 50 3.35 0.68 12.88
CA TYR A 50 2.10 0.22 13.49
C TYR A 50 1.82 1.03 14.76
N PRO A 51 1.10 2.17 14.67
CA PRO A 51 0.96 3.15 15.75
C PRO A 51 -0.09 2.73 16.79
N ARG A 52 -0.08 1.45 17.19
CA ARG A 52 -1.01 0.92 18.18
C ARG A 52 -0.70 1.49 19.57
N PRO A 53 -1.65 2.14 20.25
CA PRO A 53 -1.46 2.59 21.63
C PRO A 53 -1.19 1.43 22.59
N ASN A 54 -0.43 1.69 23.66
CA ASN A 54 -0.12 0.70 24.70
C ASN A 54 -1.27 0.47 25.69
N SER A 55 -2.33 1.28 25.65
CA SER A 55 -3.49 1.21 26.55
C SER A 55 -4.73 1.85 25.91
N GLY A 56 -5.90 1.70 26.56
CA GLY A 56 -7.17 2.27 26.10
C GLY A 56 -7.90 1.43 25.04
N GLU A 57 -9.04 1.94 24.57
CA GLU A 57 -9.93 1.23 23.64
C GLU A 57 -9.29 0.92 22.28
N LEU A 58 -8.27 1.69 21.91
CA LEU A 58 -7.51 1.51 20.66
C LEU A 58 -6.33 0.55 20.82
N ASN A 59 -6.06 -0.02 22.00
CA ASN A 59 -5.04 -1.07 22.16
C ASN A 59 -5.55 -2.43 21.63
N VAL A 60 -5.88 -2.48 20.34
CA VAL A 60 -6.49 -3.62 19.66
C VAL A 60 -5.53 -4.19 18.64
N ASN A 61 -5.29 -5.50 18.71
CA ASN A 61 -4.39 -6.17 17.78
C ASN A 61 -5.00 -6.23 16.37
N ASN A 62 -4.18 -6.00 15.34
CA ASN A 62 -4.57 -5.90 13.93
C ASN A 62 -5.63 -4.83 13.60
N LEU A 63 -5.88 -3.87 14.49
CA LEU A 63 -6.65 -2.69 14.12
C LEU A 63 -5.88 -1.92 13.04
N ASP A 64 -6.57 -1.53 11.97
CA ASP A 64 -6.01 -0.73 10.89
C ASP A 64 -6.01 0.76 11.29
N PHE A 65 -4.84 1.26 11.68
CA PHE A 65 -4.65 2.67 12.03
C PHE A 65 -4.35 3.57 10.84
N PHE A 66 -4.34 3.04 9.61
CA PHE A 66 -3.94 3.77 8.41
C PHE A 66 -5.14 4.30 7.64
N THR A 67 -6.36 4.04 8.13
CA THR A 67 -7.60 4.52 7.51
C THR A 67 -7.77 6.02 7.67
N ASP A 68 -8.62 6.61 6.83
CA ASP A 68 -8.99 8.02 6.92
C ASP A 68 -9.68 8.37 8.26
N ASP A 69 -10.34 7.39 8.89
CA ASP A 69 -11.00 7.52 10.20
C ASP A 69 -9.96 7.77 11.33
N HIS A 70 -8.71 7.34 11.12
CA HIS A 70 -7.60 7.47 12.08
C HIS A 70 -6.60 8.56 11.72
N GLU A 71 -6.96 9.52 10.86
CA GLU A 71 -6.08 10.62 10.41
C GLU A 71 -5.36 11.34 11.55
N SER A 72 -6.07 11.65 12.63
CA SER A 72 -5.48 12.33 13.79
C SER A 72 -4.34 11.56 14.47
N ILE A 73 -4.27 10.24 14.32
CA ILE A 73 -3.22 9.38 14.88
C ILE A 73 -1.99 9.40 13.98
N TRP A 74 -2.15 9.17 12.68
CA TRP A 74 -1.01 8.97 11.78
C TRP A 74 -0.48 10.25 11.15
N LYS A 75 -1.30 11.30 11.00
CA LYS A 75 -0.90 12.54 10.30
C LYS A 75 0.31 13.23 10.96
N PRO A 76 0.41 13.34 12.30
CA PRO A 76 1.58 13.94 12.94
C PRO A 76 2.89 13.18 12.66
N HIS A 77 2.82 11.86 12.51
CA HIS A 77 4.01 11.03 12.28
C HIS A 77 4.64 11.22 10.89
N VAL A 78 3.90 11.74 9.91
CA VAL A 78 4.43 12.02 8.56
C VAL A 78 5.58 13.04 8.62
N ALA A 79 5.49 14.04 9.50
CA ALA A 79 6.59 15.00 9.70
C ALA A 79 7.85 14.32 10.26
N GLU A 80 7.67 13.36 11.17
CA GLU A 80 8.77 12.57 11.74
C GLU A 80 9.41 11.66 10.68
N PHE A 81 8.61 11.07 9.78
CA PHE A 81 9.13 10.27 8.67
C PHE A 81 10.03 11.10 7.75
N ILE A 82 9.60 12.33 7.43
CA ILE A 82 10.40 13.27 6.63
C ILE A 82 11.69 13.63 7.37
N ALA A 83 11.61 13.93 8.68
CA ALA A 83 12.78 14.26 9.49
C ALA A 83 13.79 13.10 9.59
N LEU A 84 13.30 11.85 9.66
CA LEU A 84 14.12 10.65 9.62
C LEU A 84 14.70 10.36 8.23
N GLY A 85 14.16 10.97 7.17
CA GLY A 85 14.59 10.75 5.79
C GLY A 85 14.27 9.35 5.28
N ILE A 86 13.21 8.71 5.79
CA ILE A 86 12.74 7.42 5.28
C ILE A 86 12.02 7.61 3.94
N ASN A 87 11.99 6.55 3.13
CA ASN A 87 11.23 6.52 1.87
C ASN A 87 10.30 5.31 1.78
N ALA A 88 10.17 4.51 2.85
CA ALA A 88 9.27 3.38 2.87
C ALA A 88 8.69 3.14 4.28
N VAL A 89 7.46 2.66 4.35
CA VAL A 89 6.87 2.11 5.58
C VAL A 89 6.26 0.74 5.31
N ARG A 90 6.27 -0.14 6.30
CA ARG A 90 5.57 -1.43 6.25
C ARG A 90 4.29 -1.39 7.09
N LEU A 91 3.19 -1.85 6.50
CA LEU A 91 1.85 -1.91 7.12
C LEU A 91 1.47 -3.37 7.38
N TYR A 92 1.28 -3.74 8.66
CA TYR A 92 1.02 -5.13 9.06
C TYR A 92 -0.45 -5.54 8.98
N ALA A 93 -1.38 -4.60 9.13
CA ALA A 93 -2.80 -4.88 9.19
C ALA A 93 -3.58 -3.74 8.54
N VAL A 94 -4.21 -4.06 7.41
CA VAL A 94 -5.12 -3.17 6.70
C VAL A 94 -6.52 -3.80 6.58
N ASP A 95 -7.54 -2.97 6.60
CA ASP A 95 -8.94 -3.29 6.33
C ASP A 95 -9.33 -2.75 4.96
N ALA A 96 -9.37 -3.65 3.96
CA ALA A 96 -9.68 -3.30 2.58
C ALA A 96 -11.09 -2.71 2.36
N SER A 97 -11.97 -2.75 3.37
CA SER A 97 -13.30 -2.14 3.29
C SER A 97 -13.31 -0.64 3.63
N LYS A 98 -12.20 -0.12 4.16
CA LYS A 98 -12.02 1.27 4.58
C LYS A 98 -11.17 2.04 3.59
N SER A 99 -11.33 3.37 3.60
CA SER A 99 -10.51 4.26 2.77
C SER A 99 -9.16 4.53 3.43
N HIS A 100 -8.11 4.56 2.61
CA HIS A 100 -6.74 4.94 2.97
C HIS A 100 -6.24 6.13 2.14
N ASP A 101 -7.15 6.78 1.39
CA ASP A 101 -6.78 7.79 0.39
C ASP A 101 -5.97 8.93 1.03
N LYS A 102 -6.32 9.38 2.24
CA LYS A 102 -5.59 10.46 2.92
C LYS A 102 -4.20 10.03 3.38
N PHE A 103 -4.08 8.83 3.94
CA PHE A 103 -2.80 8.29 4.39
C PHE A 103 -1.84 8.10 3.21
N MET A 104 -2.34 7.46 2.15
CA MET A 104 -1.58 7.20 0.93
C MET A 104 -1.18 8.48 0.21
N CYS A 105 -2.07 9.48 0.15
CA CYS A 105 -1.78 10.79 -0.41
C CYS A 105 -0.67 11.51 0.38
N ALA A 106 -0.79 11.57 1.72
CA ALA A 106 0.21 12.22 2.57
C ALA A 106 1.60 11.57 2.45
N LEU A 107 1.67 10.25 2.36
CA LEU A 107 2.95 9.56 2.14
C LEU A 107 3.49 9.78 0.72
N SER A 108 2.61 9.80 -0.30
CA SER A 108 3.01 10.11 -1.68
C SER A 108 3.61 11.51 -1.80
N GLU A 109 2.99 12.52 -1.18
CA GLU A 109 3.50 13.90 -1.12
C GLU A 109 4.87 13.98 -0.42
N ALA A 110 5.10 13.12 0.57
CA ALA A 110 6.37 13.01 1.29
C ALA A 110 7.43 12.15 0.56
N GLY A 111 7.11 11.56 -0.61
CA GLY A 111 8.03 10.66 -1.32
C GLY A 111 8.20 9.28 -0.67
N ILE A 112 7.22 8.83 0.11
CA ILE A 112 7.25 7.60 0.90
C ILE A 112 6.37 6.53 0.26
N TYR A 113 6.96 5.35 0.07
CA TYR A 113 6.27 4.16 -0.41
C TYR A 113 5.76 3.27 0.73
N VAL A 114 4.81 2.39 0.43
CA VAL A 114 4.22 1.46 1.39
C VAL A 114 4.42 0.02 0.95
N LEU A 115 4.83 -0.83 1.88
CA LEU A 115 4.72 -2.28 1.78
C LEU A 115 3.49 -2.72 2.56
N VAL A 116 2.57 -3.43 1.90
CA VAL A 116 1.27 -3.81 2.49
C VAL A 116 1.22 -5.32 2.72
N ASP A 117 1.06 -5.74 3.97
CA ASP A 117 0.89 -7.15 4.30
C ASP A 117 -0.52 -7.64 3.92
N LEU A 118 -0.59 -8.76 3.19
CA LEU A 118 -1.85 -9.40 2.80
C LEU A 118 -2.41 -10.30 3.91
N ALA A 119 -1.51 -10.84 4.74
CA ALA A 119 -1.83 -11.65 5.90
C ALA A 119 -1.87 -10.77 7.16
N SER A 120 -2.55 -11.24 8.21
CA SER A 120 -2.55 -10.58 9.52
C SER A 120 -2.82 -11.60 10.62
N SER A 121 -2.63 -11.20 11.88
CA SER A 121 -2.82 -12.08 13.04
C SER A 121 -4.30 -12.22 13.44
N CYS A 122 -5.15 -12.67 12.51
CA CYS A 122 -6.54 -13.03 12.75
C CYS A 122 -6.86 -14.45 12.26
N GLN A 123 -7.98 -15.00 12.73
CA GLN A 123 -8.44 -16.33 12.34
C GLN A 123 -8.57 -16.42 10.80
N ASP A 124 -7.94 -17.44 10.22
CA ASP A 124 -7.93 -17.73 8.77
C ASP A 124 -7.41 -16.58 7.88
N CYS A 125 -6.70 -15.62 8.47
CA CYS A 125 -6.07 -14.47 7.79
C CYS A 125 -4.59 -14.69 7.47
N ALA A 126 -4.08 -15.90 7.64
CA ALA A 126 -2.69 -16.28 7.40
C ALA A 126 -2.62 -17.77 7.03
N ILE A 127 -1.45 -18.20 6.54
CA ILE A 127 -1.16 -19.62 6.34
C ILE A 127 -1.20 -20.31 7.71
N THR A 128 -1.97 -21.39 7.83
CA THR A 128 -2.12 -22.14 9.10
C THR A 128 -1.00 -23.17 9.27
N LYS A 129 -1.03 -23.89 10.38
CA LYS A 129 -0.08 -24.98 10.69
C LYS A 129 -0.46 -26.31 10.07
N ASP A 130 -1.60 -26.41 9.40
CA ASP A 130 -2.10 -27.65 8.83
C ASP A 130 -1.24 -28.11 7.63
N PRO A 131 -1.25 -29.39 7.24
CA PRO A 131 -0.56 -29.81 6.03
C PRO A 131 -1.25 -29.26 4.77
N TYR A 132 -0.48 -29.10 3.69
CA TYR A 132 -1.03 -28.73 2.38
C TYR A 132 -2.09 -29.75 1.92
N PRO A 133 -3.26 -29.32 1.40
CA PRO A 133 -3.62 -27.93 1.06
C PRO A 133 -4.38 -27.16 2.15
N ALA A 134 -4.66 -27.77 3.31
CA ALA A 134 -5.51 -27.17 4.34
C ALA A 134 -4.92 -25.90 4.96
N CYS A 135 -3.59 -25.75 4.96
CA CYS A 135 -2.91 -24.54 5.44
C CYS A 135 -3.19 -23.25 4.67
N TYR A 136 -3.91 -23.31 3.56
CA TYR A 136 -4.28 -22.12 2.78
C TYR A 136 -5.80 -21.92 2.80
N PRO A 137 -6.32 -21.17 3.80
CA PRO A 137 -7.75 -20.91 3.92
C PRO A 137 -8.29 -20.11 2.74
N ALA A 138 -9.53 -20.39 2.34
CA ALA A 138 -10.23 -19.60 1.33
C ALA A 138 -10.37 -18.13 1.75
N LEU A 139 -10.53 -17.86 3.06
CA LEU A 139 -10.62 -16.50 3.58
C LEU A 139 -9.33 -15.69 3.34
N LEU A 140 -8.15 -16.30 3.54
CA LEU A 140 -6.87 -15.65 3.22
C LEU A 140 -6.77 -15.28 1.74
N LYS A 141 -7.23 -16.16 0.85
CA LYS A 141 -7.29 -15.85 -0.60
C LYS A 141 -8.15 -14.61 -0.85
N THR A 142 -9.39 -14.61 -0.35
CA THR A 142 -10.33 -13.49 -0.54
C THR A 142 -9.77 -12.19 0.05
N ARG A 143 -9.21 -12.25 1.26
CA ARG A 143 -8.58 -11.12 1.93
C ARG A 143 -7.45 -10.52 1.08
N GLY A 144 -6.53 -11.36 0.59
CA GLY A 144 -5.41 -10.90 -0.23
C GLY A 144 -5.88 -10.22 -1.52
N GLN A 145 -6.91 -10.76 -2.18
CA GLN A 145 -7.50 -10.16 -3.37
C GLN A 145 -8.15 -8.79 -3.07
N GLN A 146 -8.88 -8.68 -1.97
CA GLN A 146 -9.52 -7.42 -1.56
C GLN A 146 -8.48 -6.34 -1.23
N ILE A 147 -7.42 -6.68 -0.49
CA ILE A 147 -6.33 -5.75 -0.18
C ILE A 147 -5.63 -5.29 -1.46
N ILE A 148 -5.29 -6.23 -2.36
CA ILE A 148 -4.69 -5.88 -3.66
C ILE A 148 -5.59 -4.91 -4.42
N ALA A 149 -6.89 -5.20 -4.53
CA ALA A 149 -7.84 -4.33 -5.23
C ALA A 149 -7.96 -2.93 -4.61
N ALA A 150 -7.93 -2.83 -3.28
CA ALA A 150 -8.03 -1.55 -2.58
C ALA A 150 -6.76 -0.70 -2.71
N PHE A 151 -5.58 -1.33 -2.75
CA PHE A 151 -4.29 -0.64 -2.69
C PHE A 151 -3.58 -0.49 -4.04
N SER A 152 -3.82 -1.35 -5.03
CA SER A 152 -3.12 -1.32 -6.32
C SER A 152 -3.35 -0.06 -7.15
N LYS A 153 -4.31 0.79 -6.76
CA LYS A 153 -4.57 2.10 -7.37
C LYS A 153 -3.54 3.16 -6.97
N TYR A 154 -2.80 2.98 -5.88
CA TYR A 154 -1.85 3.99 -5.39
C TYR A 154 -0.44 3.75 -5.94
N ASN A 155 0.15 4.82 -6.48
CA ASN A 155 1.48 4.76 -7.08
C ASN A 155 2.60 4.45 -6.09
N ASN A 156 2.40 4.81 -4.83
CA ASN A 156 3.35 4.59 -3.76
C ASN A 156 3.20 3.21 -3.10
N VAL A 157 2.41 2.27 -3.63
CA VAL A 157 2.53 0.87 -3.20
C VAL A 157 3.80 0.28 -3.79
N LEU A 158 4.77 -0.02 -2.92
CA LEU A 158 6.04 -0.66 -3.28
C LEU A 158 5.85 -2.15 -3.56
N ALA A 159 5.15 -2.83 -2.65
CA ALA A 159 4.98 -4.28 -2.70
C ALA A 159 3.84 -4.75 -1.81
N PHE A 160 3.35 -5.95 -2.10
CA PHE A 160 2.49 -6.72 -1.21
C PHE A 160 3.29 -7.85 -0.56
N SER A 161 3.26 -7.96 0.77
CA SER A 161 3.85 -9.11 1.48
C SER A 161 2.82 -10.21 1.64
N ALA A 162 3.15 -11.40 1.14
CA ALA A 162 2.26 -12.57 1.20
C ALA A 162 2.41 -13.38 2.50
N GLY A 163 3.28 -12.99 3.43
CA GLY A 163 3.48 -13.72 4.68
C GLY A 163 4.60 -13.12 5.52
N ASN A 164 4.49 -13.27 6.83
CA ASN A 164 5.48 -12.83 7.80
C ASN A 164 5.91 -14.04 8.65
N GLU A 165 7.14 -14.50 8.44
CA GLU A 165 7.77 -15.55 9.27
C GLU A 165 6.94 -16.84 9.46
N VAL A 166 6.16 -17.23 8.45
CA VAL A 166 5.19 -18.34 8.53
C VAL A 166 5.84 -19.65 9.03
N ASN A 167 7.10 -19.89 8.69
CA ASN A 167 7.82 -21.10 9.07
C ASN A 167 8.14 -21.18 10.57
N HIS A 168 8.06 -20.08 11.35
CA HIS A 168 8.26 -20.11 12.80
C HIS A 168 7.14 -20.87 13.55
N PHE A 169 6.03 -21.16 12.87
CA PHE A 169 4.84 -21.77 13.47
C PHE A 169 4.71 -23.28 13.22
N VAL A 170 5.65 -23.87 12.48
CA VAL A 170 5.67 -25.28 12.09
C VAL A 170 7.05 -25.90 12.33
N ASP A 171 7.11 -27.20 12.58
CA ASP A 171 8.38 -27.89 12.87
C ASP A 171 9.28 -28.06 11.63
N SER A 172 8.71 -27.90 10.44
CA SER A 172 9.42 -28.07 9.16
C SER A 172 8.76 -27.20 8.08
N MET A 173 9.59 -26.55 7.25
CA MET A 173 9.12 -25.65 6.20
C MET A 173 8.30 -26.36 5.12
N GLU A 174 8.44 -27.68 4.99
CA GLU A 174 7.70 -28.53 4.07
C GLU A 174 6.19 -28.53 4.34
N ILE A 175 5.77 -28.18 5.57
CA ILE A 175 4.36 -28.07 5.95
C ILE A 175 3.74 -26.78 5.37
N SER A 176 4.37 -25.63 5.60
CA SER A 176 3.83 -24.31 5.26
C SER A 176 4.22 -23.82 3.85
N ALA A 177 5.41 -24.16 3.35
CA ALA A 177 5.95 -23.62 2.10
C ALA A 177 5.07 -23.91 0.86
N PRO A 178 4.44 -25.11 0.70
CA PRO A 178 3.54 -25.34 -0.42
C PRO A 178 2.33 -24.40 -0.42
N CYS A 179 1.73 -24.16 0.75
CA CYS A 179 0.62 -23.22 0.92
C CYS A 179 1.06 -21.77 0.66
N GLN A 180 2.23 -21.36 1.17
CA GLN A 180 2.81 -20.04 0.90
C GLN A 180 3.04 -19.80 -0.60
N LYS A 181 3.62 -20.80 -1.30
CA LYS A 181 3.83 -20.73 -2.76
C LYS A 181 2.51 -20.67 -3.52
N LYS A 182 1.49 -21.42 -3.08
CA LYS A 182 0.16 -21.40 -3.68
C LYS A 182 -0.53 -20.04 -3.50
N PHE A 183 -0.44 -19.45 -2.31
CA PHE A 183 -0.99 -18.12 -2.04
C PHE A 183 -0.34 -17.05 -2.93
N ILE A 184 1.00 -17.01 -2.99
CA ILE A 184 1.73 -16.08 -3.88
C ILE A 184 1.32 -16.27 -5.35
N LYS A 185 1.22 -17.52 -5.81
CA LYS A 185 0.79 -17.83 -7.19
C LYS A 185 -0.61 -17.29 -7.48
N ASP A 186 -1.55 -17.45 -6.55
CA ASP A 186 -2.92 -16.99 -6.72
C ASP A 186 -3.03 -15.48 -6.70
N MET A 187 -2.29 -14.78 -5.82
CA MET A 187 -2.27 -13.32 -5.79
C MET A 187 -1.69 -12.73 -7.08
N ARG A 188 -0.61 -13.33 -7.61
CA ARG A 188 -0.07 -12.94 -8.92
C ARG A 188 -1.06 -13.17 -10.05
N ALA A 189 -1.73 -14.33 -10.06
CA ALA A 189 -2.76 -14.63 -11.05
C ALA A 189 -3.93 -13.64 -10.98
N TYR A 190 -4.33 -13.23 -9.78
CA TYR A 190 -5.35 -12.21 -9.57
C TYR A 190 -4.92 -10.86 -10.15
N ILE A 191 -3.72 -10.37 -9.81
CA ILE A 191 -3.17 -9.13 -10.36
C ILE A 191 -3.14 -9.18 -11.89
N SER A 192 -2.64 -10.27 -12.48
CA SER A 192 -2.60 -10.45 -13.94
C SER A 192 -3.99 -10.49 -14.60
N SER A 193 -5.02 -10.97 -13.89
CA SER A 193 -6.39 -11.03 -14.41
C SER A 193 -7.09 -9.67 -14.41
N CYS A 194 -6.63 -8.71 -13.60
CA CYS A 194 -7.23 -7.39 -13.42
C CYS A 194 -6.47 -6.27 -14.13
N ALA A 195 -5.60 -6.59 -15.09
CA ALA A 195 -4.63 -5.68 -15.73
C ALA A 195 -5.23 -4.43 -16.42
N THR A 196 -6.56 -4.31 -16.52
CA THR A 196 -7.23 -3.09 -17.00
C THR A 196 -7.52 -2.05 -15.91
N ASN A 197 -7.56 -2.44 -14.62
CA ASN A 197 -7.89 -1.55 -13.49
C ASN A 197 -6.82 -1.50 -12.40
N MET A 198 -5.75 -2.30 -12.52
CA MET A 198 -4.60 -2.30 -11.62
C MET A 198 -3.41 -1.69 -12.34
N ARG A 199 -2.62 -0.88 -11.63
CA ARG A 199 -1.41 -0.30 -12.18
C ARG A 199 -0.30 -1.34 -12.36
#